data_AF-A0A831NZR9-F1
#
_entry.id   AF-A0A831NZR9-F1
#
_cell.length_a   1.000
_cell.length_b   1.000
_cell.length_c   1.000
_cell.angle_alpha   90.00
_cell.angle_beta   90.00
_cell.angle_gamma   90.00
#
_symmetry.space_group_name_H-M   'P 1'
#
loop_
_entity.id
_entity.type
_entity.pdbx_description
1 polymer ?
#
loop_
_entity_poly.entity_id
_entity_poly.type
_entity_poly.pdbx_seq_one_letter_code
_entity_poly.pdbx_strand_id
1 'polypeptide(L)'
;MSMYGIVKVKNGKYKIKGDFHHITPNMPIRNEDEGWRLVGVTNPRDMTYIHTYGGEAVFFENLCKGKIHGSRCDNPDCEFKGTV
;
A
#
# COMPACT_ATOMS: atom_id res chain seq x y z
N MET A 1 -16.52 -14.28 -1.37
CA MET A 1 -16.70 -13.49 -0.12
C MET A 1 -15.32 -13.19 0.44
N SER A 2 -14.94 -11.91 0.55
CA SER A 2 -13.64 -11.54 1.11
C SER A 2 -13.65 -11.79 2.62
N MET A 3 -12.60 -12.44 3.13
CA MET A 3 -12.45 -12.74 4.55
C MET A 3 -11.40 -11.80 5.14
N TYR A 4 -11.69 -11.20 6.29
CA TYR A 4 -10.72 -10.39 7.03
C TYR A 4 -9.42 -11.17 7.31
N GLY A 5 -8.27 -10.52 7.11
CA GLY A 5 -6.96 -11.05 7.46
C GLY A 5 -6.80 -11.22 8.97
N ILE A 6 -6.65 -12.45 9.44
CA ILE A 6 -6.40 -12.81 10.85
C ILE A 6 -5.04 -13.51 10.93
N VAL A 7 -4.26 -13.16 11.95
CA VAL A 7 -2.99 -13.82 12.27
C VAL A 7 -3.04 -14.37 13.70
N LYS A 8 -2.57 -15.61 13.88
CA LYS A 8 -2.36 -16.24 15.20
C LYS A 8 -0.95 -16.79 15.29
N VAL A 9 -0.42 -16.93 16.51
CA VAL A 9 0.86 -17.62 16.75
C VAL A 9 0.58 -19.00 17.33
N LYS A 10 1.19 -20.03 16.73
CA LYS A 10 1.15 -21.42 17.20
C LYS A 10 2.50 -22.11 16.95
N ASN A 11 3.04 -22.78 17.95
CA ASN A 11 4.37 -23.39 17.97
C ASN A 11 5.47 -22.42 17.51
N GLY A 12 5.39 -21.16 17.96
CA GLY A 12 6.33 -20.10 17.58
C GLY A 12 6.25 -19.65 16.11
N LYS A 13 5.21 -20.07 15.36
CA LYS A 13 5.03 -19.73 13.94
C LYS A 13 3.76 -18.90 13.74
N TYR A 14 3.83 -17.91 12.85
CA TYR A 14 2.66 -17.16 12.40
C TYR A 14 1.78 -18.03 11.49
N LYS A 15 0.48 -18.05 11.79
CA LYS A 15 -0.57 -18.68 11.00
C LYS A 15 -1.51 -17.59 10.49
N ILE A 16 -1.51 -17.42 9.17
CA ILE A 16 -2.21 -16.35 8.46
C ILE A 16 -3.45 -16.94 7.79
N LYS A 17 -4.59 -16.25 7.86
CA LYS A 17 -5.84 -16.62 7.17
C LYS A 17 -6.57 -15.36 6.68
N GLY A 18 -7.13 -15.39 5.48
CA GLY A 18 -7.92 -14.29 4.91
C GLY A 18 -7.13 -13.35 4.01
N ASP A 19 -7.78 -12.27 3.59
CA ASP A 19 -7.31 -11.26 2.65
C ASP A 19 -6.66 -10.08 3.41
N PHE A 20 -5.41 -9.75 3.05
CA PHE A 20 -4.63 -8.65 3.66
C PHE A 20 -4.50 -7.42 2.75
N HIS A 21 -5.08 -7.48 1.54
CA HIS A 21 -5.03 -6.41 0.54
C HIS A 21 -6.15 -5.37 0.69
N HIS A 22 -7.10 -5.60 1.60
CA HIS A 22 -8.16 -4.65 1.92
C HIS A 22 -7.82 -3.86 3.18
N ILE A 23 -8.07 -2.55 3.14
CA ILE A 23 -8.01 -1.68 4.31
C ILE A 23 -9.04 -2.20 5.30
N THR A 24 -8.56 -2.84 6.36
CA THR A 24 -9.38 -3.48 7.38
C THR A 24 -8.96 -2.98 8.76
N PRO A 25 -9.88 -2.96 9.75
CA PRO A 25 -9.53 -2.57 11.10
C PRO A 25 -8.41 -3.45 11.66
N ASN A 26 -7.47 -2.85 12.39
CA ASN A 26 -6.38 -3.58 13.05
C ASN A 26 -6.96 -4.70 13.92
N MET A 27 -6.51 -5.94 13.74
CA MET A 27 -6.93 -7.07 14.56
C MET A 27 -5.80 -7.52 15.49
N PRO A 28 -6.08 -7.83 16.77
CA PRO A 28 -5.06 -8.34 17.67
C PRO A 28 -4.54 -9.71 17.22
N ILE A 29 -3.22 -9.88 17.23
CA ILE A 29 -2.54 -11.17 17.08
C ILE A 29 -2.42 -11.78 18.47
N ARG A 30 -2.93 -13.00 18.62
CA ARG A 30 -2.91 -13.73 19.88
C ARG A 30 -2.13 -15.03 19.76
N ASN A 31 -1.38 -15.36 20.81
CA ASN A 31 -0.65 -16.62 20.92
C ASN A 31 -1.57 -17.69 21.50
N GLU A 32 -1.85 -18.74 20.73
CA GLU A 32 -2.74 -19.83 21.14
C GLU A 32 -2.11 -20.70 22.24
N ASP A 33 -0.78 -20.83 22.25
CA ASP A 33 -0.05 -21.68 23.20
C ASP A 33 0.19 -20.98 24.55
N GLU A 34 0.16 -19.65 24.58
CA GLU A 34 0.27 -18.83 25.79
C GLU A 34 -1.11 -18.28 26.24
N GLY A 35 -2.16 -19.11 26.19
CA GLY A 35 -3.47 -18.74 26.75
C GLY A 35 -4.10 -17.51 26.11
N TRP A 36 -3.97 -17.36 24.78
CA TRP A 36 -4.49 -16.22 24.01
C TRP A 36 -3.88 -14.86 24.36
N ARG A 37 -2.67 -14.85 24.94
CA ARG A 37 -1.90 -13.62 25.21
C ARG A 37 -1.77 -12.77 23.95
N LEU A 38 -1.97 -11.46 24.11
CA LEU A 38 -1.74 -10.48 23.05
C LEU A 38 -0.24 -10.41 22.74
N VAL A 39 0.13 -10.74 21.50
CA VAL A 39 1.53 -10.73 21.03
C VAL A 39 1.76 -9.77 19.88
N GLY A 40 0.71 -9.14 19.35
CA GLY A 40 0.81 -8.12 18.34
C GLY A 40 -0.54 -7.62 17.88
N VAL A 41 -0.53 -6.79 16.85
CA VAL A 41 -1.72 -6.31 16.13
C VAL A 41 -1.38 -6.37 14.64
N THR A 42 -2.29 -6.90 13.81
CA THR A 42 -2.15 -6.81 12.37
C THR A 42 -2.24 -5.33 11.99
N ASN A 43 -1.19 -4.81 11.35
CA ASN A 43 -1.18 -3.47 10.80
C ASN A 43 -1.32 -3.57 9.28
N PRO A 44 -2.54 -3.62 8.72
CA PRO A 44 -2.74 -3.54 7.28
C PRO A 44 -2.47 -2.13 6.72
N ARG A 45 -1.99 -1.17 7.55
CA ARG A 45 -1.71 0.22 7.14
C ARG A 45 -0.31 0.46 6.60
N ASP A 46 0.33 -0.50 5.94
CA ASP A 46 1.46 -0.11 5.08
C ASP A 46 0.89 0.42 3.76
N MET A 47 0.39 1.65 3.83
CA MET A 47 0.28 2.51 2.67
C MET A 47 1.70 2.73 2.16
N THR A 48 2.05 2.12 1.04
CA THR A 48 3.29 2.44 0.33
C THR A 48 3.18 3.87 -0.17
N TYR A 49 3.79 4.81 0.55
CA TYR A 49 3.90 6.18 0.10
C TYR A 49 4.92 6.24 -1.04
N ILE A 50 4.45 6.43 -2.27
CA ILE A 50 5.32 6.78 -3.39
C ILE A 50 5.58 8.27 -3.28
N HIS A 51 6.75 8.63 -2.78
CA HIS A 51 7.24 9.99 -2.84
C HIS A 51 7.86 10.22 -4.22
N THR A 52 7.12 10.90 -5.08
CA THR A 52 7.66 11.38 -6.35
C THR A 52 8.35 12.72 -6.16
N TYR A 53 9.60 12.81 -6.61
CA TYR A 53 10.40 14.03 -6.58
C TYR A 53 10.65 14.50 -8.01
N GLY A 54 10.74 15.81 -8.23
CA GLY A 54 10.98 16.37 -9.56
C GLY A 54 9.71 16.50 -10.41
N GLY A 55 9.84 16.34 -11.73
CA GLY A 55 8.77 16.67 -12.70
C GLY A 55 7.47 15.89 -12.52
N GLU A 56 7.55 14.66 -12.01
CA GLU A 56 6.38 13.80 -11.79
C GLU A 56 5.52 14.22 -10.59
N ALA A 57 6.07 15.00 -9.65
CA ALA A 57 5.35 15.42 -8.45
C ALA A 57 4.05 16.19 -8.78
N VAL A 58 4.10 17.06 -9.80
CA VAL A 58 2.94 17.84 -10.24
C VAL A 58 1.83 16.95 -10.78
N PHE A 59 2.16 15.85 -11.47
CA PHE A 59 1.17 14.88 -11.94
C PHE A 59 0.44 14.23 -10.77
N PHE A 60 1.19 13.63 -9.85
CA PHE A 60 0.61 12.87 -8.74
C PHE A 60 -0.16 13.75 -7.74
N GLU A 61 0.30 14.96 -7.46
CA GLU A 61 -0.41 15.91 -6.56
C GLU A 61 -1.79 16.31 -7.09
N ASN A 62 -1.96 16.33 -8.41
CA ASN A 62 -3.17 16.81 -9.06
C ASN A 62 -4.19 15.71 -9.37
N LEU A 63 -3.82 14.43 -9.29
CA LEU A 63 -4.76 13.31 -9.43
C LEU A 63 -5.92 13.42 -8.42
N CYS A 64 -5.61 13.71 -7.15
CA CYS A 64 -6.63 13.92 -6.11
C CYS A 64 -7.50 15.17 -6.34
N LYS A 65 -7.05 16.09 -7.19
CA LYS A 65 -7.77 17.31 -7.59
C LYS A 65 -8.58 17.11 -8.88
N GLY A 66 -8.65 15.88 -9.40
CA GLY A 66 -9.36 15.54 -10.64
C GLY A 66 -8.70 16.08 -11.91
N LYS A 67 -7.39 16.34 -11.86
CA LYS A 67 -6.61 16.90 -12.97
C LYS A 67 -5.53 15.93 -13.41
N ILE A 68 -5.33 15.81 -14.72
CA ILE A 68 -4.29 14.99 -15.34
C ILE A 68 -3.29 15.93 -16.00
N HIS A 69 -2.04 15.93 -15.53
CA HIS A 69 -0.96 16.77 -16.08
C HIS A 69 0.00 15.94 -16.93
N GLY A 70 0.00 16.16 -18.24
CA GLY A 70 1.01 15.59 -19.13
C GLY A 70 2.27 16.47 -19.18
N SER A 71 3.35 15.91 -19.73
CA SER A 71 4.60 16.64 -20.01
C SER A 71 4.95 16.49 -21.49
N ARG A 72 5.47 17.55 -22.11
CA ARG A 72 5.85 17.57 -23.52
C ARG A 72 7.36 17.67 -23.68
N CYS A 73 7.99 16.81 -24.48
CA CYS A 73 9.40 17.02 -24.83
C CYS A 73 9.52 18.13 -25.89
N ASP A 74 10.11 19.27 -25.54
CA ASP A 74 10.37 20.38 -26.48
C ASP A 74 11.80 20.35 -27.05
N ASN A 75 12.64 19.40 -26.63
CA ASN A 75 14.00 19.26 -27.14
C ASN A 75 13.98 18.91 -28.64
N PRO A 76 14.66 19.68 -29.52
CA PRO A 76 14.79 19.35 -30.94
C PRO A 76 15.36 17.97 -31.24
N ASP A 77 16.17 17.40 -30.35
CA ASP A 77 16.85 16.12 -30.54
C ASP A 77 16.03 14.92 -30.03
N CYS A 78 14.83 15.14 -29.46
CA CYS A 78 13.94 14.06 -29.01
C CYS A 78 13.34 13.32 -30.23
N GLU A 79 13.35 11.98 -30.19
CA GLU A 79 12.66 11.12 -31.17
C GLU A 79 11.16 11.46 -31.26
N PHE A 80 10.54 11.80 -30.12
CA PHE A 80 9.13 12.18 -30.02
C PHE A 80 8.98 13.63 -29.55
N LYS A 81 9.57 14.58 -30.28
CA LYS A 81 9.39 16.01 -29.99
C LYS A 81 7.91 16.41 -30.12
N GLY A 82 7.41 17.14 -29.12
CA GLY A 82 6.07 17.74 -29.16
C GLY A 82 4.93 16.80 -28.75
N THR A 83 5.20 15.54 -28.43
CA THR A 83 4.16 14.60 -27.93
C THR A 83 3.91 14.81 -26.43
N VAL A 84 2.66 14.62 -26.01
CA VAL A 84 2.16 14.68 -24.62
C VAL A 84 1.62 13.33 -24.20
#